data_AF-A0A2S7QGC3-F1
#
_entry.id   AF-A0A2S7QGC3-F1
#
_cell.length_a   1.000
_cell.length_b   1.000
_cell.length_c   1.000
_cell.angle_alpha   90.00
_cell.angle_beta   90.00
_cell.angle_gamma   90.00
#
_symmetry.space_group_name_H-M   'P 1'
#
loop_
_entity.id
_entity.type
_entity.pdbx_description
1 polymer ?
#
loop_
_entity_poly.entity_id
_entity_poly.type
_entity_poly.pdbx_seq_one_letter_code
_entity_poly.pdbx_strand_id
1 'polypeptide(L)'
;MDFAFKMNDGHFGPRKFWRNCLPRLKYHNPAIPMTVNRNHDQTGPALMTIHFTDPSSASELSAPISSTTQPSTSTAPTTPSSSGSPTTHTKEINMKHRTDSEILSQLISLTNAKLVRATPEEQRQLKELAEHKARAEKDSALSAVLNEQRRKEQAILTQARGEVASSNEA
;
A
#
# COMPACT_ATOMS: atom_id res chain seq x y z
N MET A 1 -12.55 5.73 0.92
CA MET A 1 -11.31 6.53 0.90
C MET A 1 -11.02 6.84 -0.55
N ASP A 2 -10.96 8.12 -0.91
CA ASP A 2 -11.01 8.57 -2.30
C ASP A 2 -9.75 9.40 -2.61
N PHE A 3 -8.94 8.97 -3.58
CA PHE A 3 -7.71 9.66 -3.98
C PHE A 3 -7.26 9.27 -5.40
N ALA A 4 -6.31 10.01 -5.97
CA ALA A 4 -5.89 9.82 -7.36
C ALA A 4 -4.98 8.60 -7.60
N PHE A 5 -4.89 8.14 -8.84
CA PHE A 5 -4.00 7.03 -9.21
C PHE A 5 -2.52 7.38 -9.05
N LYS A 6 -2.09 8.57 -9.50
CA LYS A 6 -0.70 8.99 -9.48
C LYS A 6 -0.35 9.60 -8.13
N MET A 7 0.94 9.57 -7.78
CA MET A 7 1.43 10.03 -6.47
C MET A 7 1.65 11.55 -6.38
N ASN A 8 1.58 12.24 -7.52
CA ASN A 8 1.87 13.67 -7.63
C ASN A 8 0.83 14.50 -6.85
N ASP A 9 1.05 15.80 -6.71
CA ASP A 9 0.07 16.71 -6.11
C ASP A 9 -0.46 16.27 -4.71
N GLY A 10 0.43 15.73 -3.87
CA GLY A 10 0.07 15.36 -2.50
C GLY A 10 -0.70 14.06 -2.31
N HIS A 11 -0.81 13.20 -3.34
CA HIS A 11 -1.50 11.89 -3.23
C HIS A 11 -0.60 10.74 -2.75
N PHE A 12 0.67 11.01 -2.44
CA PHE A 12 1.62 10.01 -1.94
C PHE A 12 1.23 9.42 -0.58
N GLY A 13 0.82 10.26 0.37
CA GLY A 13 0.37 9.83 1.71
C GLY A 13 -0.80 8.86 1.69
N PRO A 14 -1.94 9.21 1.07
CA PRO A 14 -3.08 8.30 0.90
C PRO A 14 -2.69 6.93 0.35
N ARG A 15 -1.81 6.91 -0.66
CA ARG A 15 -1.33 5.68 -1.28
C ARG A 15 -0.50 4.82 -0.31
N LYS A 16 0.38 5.45 0.48
CA LYS A 16 1.17 4.76 1.50
C LYS A 16 0.29 4.26 2.65
N PHE A 17 -0.64 5.08 3.11
CA PHE A 17 -1.63 4.70 4.11
C PHE A 17 -2.45 3.49 3.68
N TRP A 18 -2.97 3.49 2.43
CA TRP A 18 -3.70 2.35 1.86
C TRP A 18 -2.86 1.07 1.80
N ARG A 19 -1.58 1.15 1.44
CA ARG A 19 -0.74 -0.06 1.31
C ARG A 19 -0.19 -0.58 2.64
N ASN A 20 0.11 0.32 3.58
CA ASN A 20 0.84 -0.02 4.79
C ASN A 20 -0.07 -0.10 6.03
N CYS A 21 -1.02 0.83 6.17
CA CYS A 21 -1.82 1.00 7.38
C CYS A 21 -3.18 0.32 7.27
N LEU A 22 -3.90 0.51 6.16
CA LEU A 22 -5.26 -0.01 5.98
C LEU A 22 -5.36 -1.55 6.11
N PRO A 23 -4.42 -2.36 5.57
CA PRO A 23 -4.48 -3.81 5.73
C PRO A 23 -4.31 -4.24 7.20
N ARG A 24 -3.46 -3.54 7.96
CA ARG A 24 -3.27 -3.79 9.40
C ARG A 24 -4.53 -3.45 10.19
N LEU A 25 -5.19 -2.34 9.85
CA LEU A 25 -6.47 -1.97 10.45
C LEU A 25 -7.55 -3.01 10.18
N LYS A 26 -7.62 -3.55 8.95
CA LYS A 26 -8.57 -4.60 8.56
C LYS A 26 -8.28 -5.93 9.26
N TYR A 27 -7.00 -6.29 9.46
CA TYR A 27 -6.61 -7.50 10.18
C TYR A 27 -7.14 -7.50 11.63
N HIS A 28 -7.00 -6.39 12.35
CA HIS A 28 -7.52 -6.28 13.71
C HIS A 28 -9.03 -6.00 13.78
N ASN A 29 -9.62 -5.43 12.73
CA ASN A 29 -11.04 -5.08 12.67
C ASN A 29 -11.71 -5.69 11.43
N PRO A 30 -11.85 -7.03 11.36
CA PRO A 30 -12.38 -7.70 10.17
C PRO A 30 -13.85 -7.37 9.88
N ALA A 31 -14.64 -7.04 10.91
CA ALA A 31 -16.05 -6.72 10.77
C ALA A 31 -16.31 -5.37 10.05
N ILE A 32 -15.34 -4.45 10.06
CA ILE A 32 -15.52 -3.11 9.49
C ILE A 32 -15.28 -3.16 7.96
N PRO A 33 -16.27 -2.79 7.13
CA PRO A 33 -16.04 -2.65 5.68
C PRO A 33 -15.15 -1.44 5.41
N MET A 34 -14.09 -1.65 4.62
CA MET A 34 -13.15 -0.59 4.22
C MET A 34 -13.08 -0.54 2.70
N THR A 35 -13.49 0.57 2.11
CA THR A 35 -13.54 0.77 0.65
C THR A 35 -12.57 1.85 0.19
N VAL A 36 -12.01 1.64 -1.00
CA VAL A 36 -11.05 2.56 -1.62
C VAL A 36 -11.50 2.81 -3.04
N ASN A 37 -11.80 4.07 -3.37
CA ASN A 37 -12.07 4.51 -4.73
C ASN A 37 -10.87 5.29 -5.25
N ARG A 38 -10.42 4.97 -6.46
CA ARG A 38 -9.30 5.66 -7.09
C ARG A 38 -9.75 6.30 -8.38
N ASN A 39 -9.36 7.55 -8.58
CA ASN A 39 -9.78 8.33 -9.73
C ASN A 39 -8.56 8.82 -10.55
N HIS A 40 -8.82 9.27 -11.78
CA HIS A 40 -7.80 9.83 -12.66
C HIS A 40 -7.62 11.35 -12.49
N ASP A 41 -8.50 12.01 -11.73
CA ASP A 41 -8.38 13.44 -11.42
C ASP A 41 -7.30 13.68 -10.37
N GLN A 42 -6.13 14.11 -10.84
CA GLN A 42 -4.98 14.37 -9.97
C GLN A 42 -5.19 15.60 -9.09
N THR A 43 -5.89 16.60 -9.59
CA THR A 43 -6.12 17.86 -8.88
C THR A 43 -7.20 17.73 -7.82
N GLY A 44 -8.04 16.70 -7.95
CA GLY A 44 -9.12 16.37 -7.04
C GLY A 44 -8.69 16.19 -5.59
N PRO A 45 -9.64 16.27 -4.66
CA PRO A 45 -9.37 16.14 -3.23
C PRO A 45 -9.00 14.69 -2.88
N ALA A 46 -8.18 14.52 -1.84
CA ALA A 46 -7.86 13.23 -1.26
C ALA A 46 -8.52 13.13 0.12
N LEU A 47 -9.70 12.50 0.20
CA LEU A 47 -10.53 12.47 1.41
C LEU A 47 -10.73 11.05 1.92
N MET A 48 -10.73 10.91 3.25
CA MET A 48 -11.17 9.70 3.92
C MET A 48 -12.39 10.00 4.77
N THR A 49 -13.49 9.39 4.39
CA THR A 49 -14.77 9.48 5.08
C THR A 49 -14.92 8.30 6.03
N ILE A 50 -15.23 8.59 7.30
CA ILE A 50 -15.42 7.62 8.37
C ILE A 50 -16.88 7.72 8.81
N HIS A 51 -17.60 6.62 8.70
CA HIS A 51 -18.98 6.52 9.14
C HIS A 51 -19.03 5.89 10.53
N PHE A 52 -19.60 6.60 11.49
CA PHE A 52 -19.83 6.10 12.84
C PHE A 52 -21.27 5.61 12.96
N THR A 53 -21.43 4.47 13.62
CA THR A 53 -22.73 3.84 13.89
C THR A 53 -22.91 3.69 15.40
N ASP A 54 -24.15 3.74 15.86
CA ASP A 54 -24.44 3.52 17.28
C ASP A 54 -24.16 2.06 17.68
N PRO A 55 -23.67 1.81 18.91
CA PRO A 55 -23.28 0.47 19.35
C PRO A 55 -24.46 -0.51 19.39
N SER A 56 -25.70 -0.02 19.59
CA SER A 56 -26.91 -0.84 19.53
C SER A 56 -27.19 -1.40 18.14
N SER A 57 -26.90 -0.61 17.10
CA SER A 57 -27.13 -0.99 15.70
C SER A 57 -25.94 -1.72 15.10
N ALA A 58 -24.76 -1.68 15.75
CA ALA A 58 -23.56 -2.37 15.30
C ALA A 58 -23.67 -3.90 15.34
N SER A 59 -24.49 -4.46 16.24
CA SER A 59 -24.69 -5.92 16.35
C SER A 59 -25.54 -6.50 15.23
N GLU A 60 -26.36 -5.67 14.56
CA GLU A 60 -27.21 -6.07 13.43
C GLU A 60 -26.44 -6.05 12.10
N LEU A 61 -25.27 -5.39 12.08
CA LEU A 61 -24.33 -5.42 10.97
C LEU A 61 -23.62 -6.78 10.95
N SER A 62 -24.36 -7.81 10.52
CA SER A 62 -23.75 -9.06 10.06
C SER A 62 -22.78 -8.68 8.95
N ALA A 63 -21.49 -8.98 9.16
CA ALA A 63 -20.45 -8.66 8.20
C ALA A 63 -20.90 -9.13 6.81
N PRO A 64 -21.12 -8.22 5.83
CA PRO A 64 -20.89 -8.65 4.48
C PRO A 64 -19.39 -8.99 4.48
N ILE A 65 -19.09 -10.29 4.53
CA ILE A 65 -17.87 -10.79 3.93
C ILE A 65 -17.83 -10.04 2.61
N SER A 66 -16.79 -9.23 2.41
CA SER A 66 -16.60 -8.53 1.16
C SER A 66 -16.21 -9.55 0.08
N SER A 67 -17.01 -10.59 -0.12
CA SER A 67 -17.22 -11.23 -1.40
C SER A 67 -17.97 -10.21 -2.24
N THR A 68 -17.18 -9.41 -2.96
CA THR A 68 -17.66 -8.55 -4.04
C THR A 68 -18.48 -9.42 -5.00
N THR A 69 -19.81 -9.32 -4.94
CA THR A 69 -20.69 -9.63 -6.09
C THR A 69 -21.19 -8.36 -6.76
N GLN A 70 -20.70 -7.19 -6.31
CA GLN A 70 -20.81 -5.92 -7.00
C GLN A 70 -19.45 -5.21 -6.93
N PRO A 71 -18.71 -5.12 -8.05
CA PRO A 71 -17.36 -4.54 -8.09
C PRO A 71 -17.45 -3.03 -7.84
N SER A 72 -17.19 -2.62 -6.61
CA SER A 72 -17.03 -1.21 -6.24
C SER A 72 -15.62 -0.93 -5.70
N THR A 73 -14.61 -1.64 -6.22
CA THR A 73 -13.28 -1.05 -6.38
C THR A 73 -13.23 -0.58 -7.83
N SER A 74 -13.84 0.56 -8.10
CA SER A 74 -13.89 1.06 -9.46
C SER A 74 -12.56 1.73 -9.81
N THR A 75 -12.03 1.34 -10.95
CA THR A 75 -10.95 2.05 -11.63
C THR A 75 -11.48 3.27 -12.41
N ALA A 76 -12.81 3.41 -12.50
CA ALA A 76 -13.52 4.54 -13.09
C ALA A 76 -14.04 5.49 -11.99
N PRO A 77 -14.37 6.75 -12.32
CA PRO A 77 -14.93 7.69 -11.36
C PRO A 77 -16.27 7.14 -10.83
N THR A 78 -16.25 6.53 -9.66
CA THR A 78 -17.46 6.09 -8.98
C THR A 78 -18.00 7.21 -8.11
N THR A 79 -19.31 7.24 -8.05
CA THR A 79 -20.13 8.04 -7.15
C THR A 79 -19.51 8.13 -5.74
N PRO A 80 -19.63 9.30 -5.07
CA PRO A 80 -19.07 9.51 -3.75
C PRO A 80 -19.56 8.41 -2.79
N SER A 81 -18.66 7.99 -1.91
CA SER A 81 -18.88 6.98 -0.87
C SER A 81 -20.24 7.18 -0.17
N SER A 82 -21.26 6.42 -0.56
CA SER A 82 -22.61 6.54 -0.01
C SER A 82 -22.66 5.87 1.36
N SER A 83 -22.98 6.64 2.41
CA SER A 83 -23.17 6.14 3.77
C SER A 83 -24.31 5.11 3.78
N GLY A 84 -24.00 3.84 4.04
CA GLY A 84 -25.03 2.84 4.34
C GLY A 84 -25.73 3.19 5.65
N SER A 85 -27.04 2.91 5.73
CA SER A 85 -27.76 2.90 7.01
C SER A 85 -27.18 1.78 7.89
N PRO A 86 -26.94 1.97 9.21
CA PRO A 86 -27.30 3.08 10.08
C PRO A 86 -26.07 3.94 10.45
N THR A 87 -25.71 4.91 9.61
CA THR A 87 -24.67 5.90 9.93
C THR A 87 -25.25 7.00 10.83
N THR A 88 -24.80 7.09 12.08
CA THR A 88 -25.16 8.16 13.03
C THR A 88 -24.55 9.49 12.60
N HIS A 89 -23.24 9.50 12.39
CA HIS A 89 -22.52 10.70 11.93
C HIS A 89 -21.30 10.32 11.11
N THR A 90 -20.88 11.27 10.29
CA THR A 90 -19.74 11.09 9.38
C THR A 90 -18.65 12.09 9.74
N LYS A 91 -17.39 11.63 9.74
CA LYS A 91 -16.22 12.51 9.86
C LYS A 91 -15.33 12.36 8.63
N GLU A 92 -14.80 13.47 8.16
CA GLU A 92 -13.92 13.50 7.00
C GLU A 92 -12.51 13.90 7.42
N ILE A 93 -11.52 13.23 6.84
CA ILE A 93 -10.09 13.53 7.00
C ILE A 93 -9.54 13.93 5.63
N ASN A 94 -8.97 15.13 5.55
CA ASN A 94 -8.21 15.55 4.39
C ASN A 94 -6.79 14.98 4.45
N MET A 95 -6.45 14.18 3.44
CA MET A 95 -5.19 13.46 3.34
C MET A 95 -4.24 14.04 2.28
N LYS A 96 -4.68 15.07 1.54
CA LYS A 96 -3.84 15.70 0.50
C LYS A 96 -2.64 16.38 1.16
N HIS A 97 -1.45 16.16 0.61
CA HIS A 97 -0.17 16.64 1.14
C HIS A 97 0.16 16.19 2.58
N ARG A 98 -0.47 15.12 3.05
CA ARG A 98 -0.17 14.52 4.35
C ARG A 98 0.70 13.29 4.21
N THR A 99 1.44 12.95 5.25
CA THR A 99 2.16 11.68 5.36
C THR A 99 1.24 10.58 5.87
N ASP A 100 1.59 9.31 5.66
CA ASP A 100 0.80 8.17 6.16
C ASP A 100 0.76 8.10 7.69
N SER A 101 1.84 8.50 8.37
CA SER A 101 1.88 8.61 9.84
C SER A 101 0.92 9.69 10.36
N GLU A 102 0.86 10.86 9.73
CA GLU A 102 -0.08 11.94 10.10
C GLU A 102 -1.54 11.53 9.87
N ILE A 103 -1.83 10.86 8.76
CA ILE A 103 -3.18 10.36 8.47
C ILE A 103 -3.59 9.34 9.54
N LEU A 104 -2.68 8.44 9.92
CA LEU A 104 -2.93 7.46 10.96
C LEU A 104 -3.13 8.11 12.33
N SER A 105 -2.31 9.09 12.71
CA SER A 105 -2.47 9.79 13.99
C SER A 105 -3.81 10.52 14.05
N GLN A 106 -4.22 11.20 12.98
CA GLN A 106 -5.52 11.87 12.91
C GLN A 106 -6.68 10.87 13.03
N LEU A 107 -6.58 9.72 12.35
CA LEU A 107 -7.58 8.66 12.46
C LEU A 107 -7.68 8.12 13.89
N ILE A 108 -6.55 7.84 14.54
CA ILE A 108 -6.52 7.35 15.93
C ILE A 108 -7.12 8.40 16.87
N SER A 109 -6.74 9.67 16.73
CA SER A 109 -7.30 10.76 17.53
C SER A 109 -8.81 10.95 17.33
N LEU A 110 -9.31 10.77 16.10
CA LEU A 110 -10.73 10.94 15.80
C LEU A 110 -11.60 9.77 16.27
N THR A 111 -11.05 8.56 16.27
CA THR A 111 -11.74 7.33 16.66
C THR A 111 -11.49 6.91 18.11
N ASN A 112 -10.53 7.55 18.79
CA ASN A 112 -10.02 7.16 20.11
C ASN A 112 -9.63 5.67 20.18
N ALA A 113 -9.07 5.16 19.09
CA ALA A 113 -8.70 3.75 18.97
C ALA A 113 -7.52 3.37 19.89
N LYS A 114 -7.54 2.13 20.39
CA LYS A 114 -6.46 1.59 21.23
C LYS A 114 -5.34 1.04 20.36
N LEU A 115 -4.09 1.39 20.69
CA LEU A 115 -2.92 0.86 20.00
C LEU A 115 -2.65 -0.58 20.41
N VAL A 116 -2.62 -1.50 19.44
CA VAL A 116 -2.19 -2.88 19.63
C VAL A 116 -0.66 -2.92 19.67
N ARG A 117 -0.09 -3.41 20.78
CA ARG A 117 1.37 -3.59 20.91
C ARG A 117 1.77 -4.96 20.36
N ALA A 118 2.90 -5.01 19.67
CA ALA A 118 3.48 -6.26 19.20
C ALA A 118 3.84 -7.16 20.38
N THR A 119 3.56 -8.46 20.24
CA THR A 119 3.91 -9.46 21.26
C THR A 119 5.43 -9.71 21.27
N PRO A 120 6.00 -10.27 22.36
CA PRO A 120 7.44 -10.57 22.41
C PRO A 120 7.90 -11.53 21.30
N GLU A 121 7.03 -12.46 20.90
CA GLU A 121 7.29 -13.40 19.80
C GLU A 121 7.38 -12.67 18.45
N GLU A 122 6.42 -11.79 18.16
CA GLU A 122 6.43 -10.95 16.96
C GLU A 122 7.65 -10.04 16.92
N GLN A 123 8.06 -9.46 18.05
CA GLN A 123 9.27 -8.65 18.15
C GLN A 123 10.53 -9.45 17.80
N ARG A 124 10.61 -10.71 18.22
CA ARG A 124 11.71 -11.61 17.86
C ARG A 124 11.72 -11.91 16.36
N GLN A 125 10.55 -12.21 15.77
CA GLN A 125 10.42 -12.44 14.33
C GLN A 125 10.82 -11.21 13.51
N LEU A 126 10.43 -10.00 13.95
CA LEU A 126 10.82 -8.74 13.33
C LEU A 126 12.34 -8.56 13.33
N LYS A 127 13.00 -8.90 14.44
CA LYS A 127 14.46 -8.84 14.56
C LYS A 127 15.15 -9.83 13.62
N GLU A 128 14.68 -11.07 13.56
CA GLU A 128 15.21 -12.10 12.66
C GLU A 128 15.06 -11.69 11.18
N LEU A 129 13.90 -11.15 10.80
CA LEU A 129 13.68 -10.63 9.44
C LEU A 129 14.60 -9.45 9.11
N ALA A 130 14.89 -8.58 10.08
CA ALA A 130 15.82 -7.46 9.89
C ALA A 130 17.26 -7.97 9.68
N GLU A 131 17.70 -8.95 10.48
CA GLU A 131 19.00 -9.60 10.32
C GLU A 131 19.12 -10.33 8.97
N HIS A 132 18.06 -11.01 8.54
CA HIS A 132 18.01 -11.65 7.23
C HIS A 132 18.12 -10.65 6.08
N LYS A 133 17.39 -9.52 6.15
CA LYS A 133 17.47 -8.45 5.14
C LYS A 133 18.88 -7.85 5.04
N ALA A 134 19.52 -7.58 6.18
CA ALA A 134 20.88 -7.05 6.20
C ALA A 134 21.91 -8.00 5.57
N ARG A 135 21.74 -9.32 5.77
CA ARG A 135 22.56 -10.33 5.08
C ARG A 135 22.28 -10.39 3.58
N ALA A 136 21.01 -10.40 3.20
CA ALA A 136 20.58 -10.45 1.80
C ALA A 136 21.05 -9.24 1.00
N GLU A 137 21.07 -8.03 1.59
CA GLU A 137 21.57 -6.83 0.93
C GLU A 137 23.06 -6.91 0.60
N LYS A 138 23.87 -7.42 1.53
CA LYS A 138 25.31 -7.65 1.31
C LYS A 138 25.55 -8.66 0.19
N ASP A 139 24.82 -9.77 0.20
CA ASP A 139 24.93 -10.82 -0.82
C ASP A 139 24.45 -10.32 -2.20
N SER A 140 23.37 -9.55 -2.23
CA SER A 140 22.88 -8.92 -3.46
C SER A 140 23.90 -7.95 -4.05
N ALA A 141 24.64 -7.20 -3.23
CA ALA A 141 25.69 -6.30 -3.70
C ALA A 141 26.88 -7.06 -4.30
N LEU A 142 27.31 -8.15 -3.64
CA LEU A 142 28.41 -8.99 -4.14
C LEU A 142 28.05 -9.65 -5.47
N SER A 143 26.86 -10.26 -5.54
CA SER A 143 26.39 -10.90 -6.77
C SER A 143 26.20 -9.92 -7.93
N ALA A 144 25.79 -8.67 -7.66
CA ALA A 144 25.71 -7.63 -8.68
C ALA A 144 27.08 -7.34 -9.33
N VAL A 145 28.14 -7.23 -8.52
CA VAL A 145 29.52 -7.01 -9.03
C VAL A 145 29.99 -8.17 -9.89
N LEU A 146 29.80 -9.41 -9.43
CA LEU A 146 30.20 -10.60 -10.17
C LEU A 146 29.42 -10.75 -11.49
N ASN A 147 28.12 -10.46 -11.47
CA ASN A 147 27.29 -10.48 -12.67
C ASN A 147 27.71 -9.40 -13.68
N GLU A 148 28.13 -8.22 -13.21
CA GLU A 148 28.65 -7.16 -14.08
C GLU A 148 29.97 -7.56 -14.74
N GLN A 149 30.90 -8.15 -13.97
CA GLN A 149 32.16 -8.68 -14.50
C GLN A 149 31.92 -9.75 -15.56
N ARG A 150 31.08 -10.74 -15.25
CA ARG A 150 30.69 -11.78 -16.22
C ARG A 150 30.06 -11.20 -17.48
N ARG A 151 29.20 -10.18 -17.35
CA ARG A 151 28.59 -9.49 -18.49
C ARG A 151 29.64 -8.77 -19.35
N LYS A 152 30.63 -8.13 -18.73
CA LYS A 152 31.74 -7.45 -19.45
C LYS A 152 32.63 -8.44 -20.18
N GLU A 153 33.02 -9.54 -19.52
CA GLU A 153 33.82 -10.60 -20.13
C GLU A 153 33.09 -11.21 -21.34
N GLN A 154 31.80 -11.54 -21.18
CA GLN A 154 30.99 -12.05 -22.28
C GLN A 154 30.87 -11.06 -23.45
N ALA A 155 30.75 -9.76 -23.16
CA ALA A 155 30.72 -8.72 -24.20
C ALA A 155 32.06 -8.64 -24.97
N ILE A 156 33.19 -8.73 -24.27
CA ILE A 156 34.53 -8.73 -24.90
C ILE A 156 34.71 -9.98 -25.77
N LEU A 157 34.35 -11.16 -25.26
CA LEU A 157 34.44 -12.42 -26.01
C LEU A 157 33.54 -12.43 -27.26
N THR A 158 32.32 -11.89 -27.14
CA THR A 158 31.40 -11.81 -28.29
C THR A 158 31.88 -10.81 -29.34
N GLN A 159 32.43 -9.66 -28.94
CA GLN A 159 33.06 -8.72 -29.86
C GLN A 159 34.24 -9.36 -30.59
N ALA A 160 35.16 -9.99 -29.87
CA ALA A 160 36.31 -10.66 -30.46
C ALA A 160 35.88 -11.79 -31.42
N ARG A 161 34.86 -12.57 -31.07
CA ARG A 161 34.31 -13.62 -31.94
C ARG A 161 33.64 -13.06 -33.20
N GLY A 162 32.96 -11.91 -33.09
CA GLY A 162 32.35 -11.22 -34.23
C GLY A 162 33.38 -10.65 -35.20
N GLU A 163 34.46 -10.07 -34.68
CA GLU A 163 35.55 -9.48 -35.46
C GLU A 163 36.36 -10.54 -36.22
N VAL A 164 36.56 -11.72 -35.62
CA VAL A 164 37.20 -12.88 -36.30
C VAL A 164 36.30 -13.44 -37.39
N ALA A 165 34.98 -13.49 -37.20
CA ALA A 165 34.05 -13.93 -38.23
C ALA A 165 34.05 -12.98 -39.45
N SER A 166 34.03 -11.66 -39.23
CA SER A 166 34.10 -10.67 -40.32
C SER A 166 35.45 -10.64 -41.04
N SER A 167 36.54 -10.98 -40.36
CA SER A 167 37.88 -11.01 -40.96
C SER A 167 38.14 -12.27 -41.81
N ASN A 168 37.33 -13.31 -41.66
CA ASN A 168 37.47 -14.58 -42.39
C ASN A 168 36.53 -14.68 -43.61
N GLU A 169 35.64 -13.70 -43.80
CA GLU A 169 34.71 -13.57 -44.94
C GLU A 169 35.16 -12.51 -45.97
N ALA A 170 36.30 -11.84 -45.73
CA ALA A 170 36.94 -10.89 -46.65
C ALA A 170 38.19 -11.51 -47.31
#